data_AF-A0A258I926-F1
#
_entry.id   AF-A0A258I926-F1
#
_cell.length_a   1.000
_cell.length_b   1.000
_cell.length_c   1.000
_cell.angle_alpha   90.00
_cell.angle_beta   90.00
_cell.angle_gamma   90.00
#
_symmetry.space_group_name_H-M   'P 1'
#
loop_
_entity.id
_entity.type
_entity.pdbx_description
1 polymer ?
#
loop_
_entity_poly.entity_id
_entity_poly.type
_entity_poly.pdbx_seq_one_letter_code
_entity_poly.pdbx_strand_id
1 'polypeptide(L)'
;MAEAAPAIFRSMPTVRECVARDPAGLDALLEGANEPFVVRGLVREWPLVQAGLQSAREARAYLLERARPVKFVVSIGPPGHDGRMFYDERMEMNFRTARGKLADIFKGFDDNEGRADPPTVYLGSIDINQHFAGVAEENPHPLGTRKPRESVWIGTPTRIAAHNDFPQNLACCAVGRRRFTLFPPEQFRNLYLGPIDNTPAGRAVSMVDFHDPDMAAHPRFAEALAQAQLVELEPGDALFVPSQWWHHVEGLDPFNILVNYWWRDTPRYLGQPQDALNHAIMAIRDLPEEDRQLWRDLFDYYVFENSPEVTAHIPEGKRGILDPLDAEAAGRIRAFLLRALGQ
;
A
#
# COMPACT_ATOMS: atom_id res chain seq x y z
N MET A 1 -4.82 -19.69 -22.32
CA MET A 1 -6.06 -19.02 -22.73
C MET A 1 -6.37 -18.00 -21.67
N ALA A 2 -6.54 -16.72 -22.01
CA ALA A 2 -6.88 -15.71 -21.00
C ALA A 2 -8.27 -16.06 -20.45
N GLU A 3 -8.30 -16.56 -19.22
CA GLU A 3 -9.54 -16.78 -18.51
C GLU A 3 -10.29 -15.45 -18.44
N ALA A 4 -11.55 -15.46 -18.82
CA ALA A 4 -12.34 -14.23 -18.91
C ALA A 4 -12.35 -13.56 -17.53
N ALA A 5 -11.98 -12.28 -17.44
CA ALA A 5 -11.96 -11.58 -16.16
C ALA A 5 -13.31 -11.79 -15.43
N PRO A 6 -13.29 -12.12 -14.13
CA PRO A 6 -14.47 -12.35 -13.30
C PRO A 6 -15.55 -11.30 -13.50
N ALA A 7 -16.82 -11.72 -13.41
CA ALA A 7 -17.96 -10.85 -13.70
C ALA A 7 -17.96 -9.58 -12.85
N ILE A 8 -17.45 -9.64 -11.61
CA ILE A 8 -17.42 -8.50 -10.69
C ILE A 8 -16.61 -7.32 -11.25
N PHE A 9 -15.57 -7.56 -12.05
CA PHE A 9 -14.72 -6.50 -12.58
C PHE A 9 -15.37 -5.74 -13.74
N ARG A 10 -16.29 -6.37 -14.49
CA ARG A 10 -16.89 -5.79 -15.70
C ARG A 10 -17.94 -4.73 -15.40
N SER A 11 -18.55 -4.79 -14.22
CA SER A 11 -19.61 -3.87 -13.79
C SER A 11 -19.12 -2.70 -12.97
N MET A 12 -17.83 -2.65 -12.63
CA MET A 12 -17.28 -1.59 -11.78
C MET A 12 -17.13 -0.28 -12.57
N PRO A 13 -17.54 0.87 -12.00
CA PRO A 13 -17.16 2.18 -12.51
C PRO A 13 -15.65 2.31 -12.67
N THR A 14 -15.21 2.98 -13.73
CA THR A 14 -13.79 3.26 -13.93
C THR A 14 -13.33 4.42 -13.04
N VAL A 15 -12.10 4.36 -12.53
CA VAL A 15 -11.48 5.51 -11.86
C VAL A 15 -11.46 6.71 -12.80
N ARG A 16 -11.72 7.91 -12.26
CA ARG A 16 -11.70 9.16 -13.02
C ARG A 16 -10.34 9.41 -13.65
N GLU A 17 -10.32 9.69 -14.95
CA GLU A 17 -9.10 10.11 -15.65
C GLU A 17 -8.92 11.63 -15.56
N CYS A 18 -7.69 12.05 -15.30
CA CYS A 18 -7.26 13.44 -15.21
C CYS A 18 -6.10 13.70 -16.17
N VAL A 19 -5.91 14.97 -16.54
CA VAL A 19 -4.80 15.40 -17.39
C VAL A 19 -3.88 16.30 -16.57
N ALA A 20 -2.61 15.92 -16.44
CA ALA A 20 -1.54 16.77 -15.92
C ALA A 20 -0.54 17.05 -17.06
N ARG A 21 -0.43 18.30 -17.49
CA ARG A 21 0.45 18.69 -18.61
C ARG A 21 1.90 18.89 -18.18
N ASP A 22 2.11 19.16 -16.90
CA ASP A 22 3.39 19.44 -16.28
C ASP A 22 3.32 19.10 -14.77
N PRO A 23 4.44 19.15 -14.04
CA PRO A 23 4.46 18.89 -12.60
C PRO A 23 3.56 19.82 -11.77
N ALA A 24 3.35 21.07 -12.21
CA ALA A 24 2.47 22.01 -11.49
C ALA A 24 0.99 21.63 -11.64
N GLY A 25 0.59 21.15 -12.82
CA GLY A 25 -0.74 20.60 -13.07
C GLY A 25 -0.99 19.33 -12.24
N LEU A 26 0.02 18.46 -12.07
CA LEU A 26 -0.13 17.32 -11.15
C LEU A 26 -0.24 17.78 -9.70
N ASP A 27 0.56 18.75 -9.28
CA ASP A 27 0.50 19.29 -7.91
C ASP A 27 -0.89 19.84 -7.59
N ALA A 28 -1.48 20.61 -8.50
CA ALA A 28 -2.83 21.13 -8.37
C ALA A 28 -3.91 20.04 -8.33
N LEU A 29 -3.71 18.90 -9.01
CA LEU A 29 -4.61 17.75 -8.93
C LEU A 29 -4.49 17.01 -7.59
N LEU A 30 -3.30 17.01 -6.98
CA LEU A 30 -3.04 16.34 -5.70
C LEU A 30 -3.49 17.18 -4.50
N GLU A 31 -3.51 18.50 -4.63
CA GLU A 31 -3.92 19.41 -3.57
C GLU A 31 -5.39 19.19 -3.20
N GLY A 32 -5.63 18.75 -1.95
CA GLY A 32 -6.97 18.48 -1.43
C GLY A 32 -7.66 17.25 -2.02
N ALA A 33 -6.99 16.46 -2.85
CA ALA A 33 -7.58 15.25 -3.43
C ALA A 33 -7.85 14.19 -2.37
N ASN A 34 -9.10 13.73 -2.31
CA ASN A 34 -9.59 12.71 -1.39
C ASN A 34 -10.16 11.48 -2.11
N GLU A 35 -10.16 11.48 -3.45
CA GLU A 35 -10.61 10.38 -4.30
C GLU A 35 -9.50 9.98 -5.30
N PRO A 36 -9.43 8.69 -5.70
CA PRO A 36 -8.48 8.22 -6.70
C PRO A 36 -8.69 8.90 -8.05
N PHE A 37 -7.58 9.11 -8.75
CA PHE A 37 -7.61 9.49 -10.16
C PHE A 37 -6.40 8.92 -10.89
N VAL A 38 -6.54 8.70 -12.19
CA VAL A 38 -5.46 8.23 -13.06
C VAL A 38 -5.00 9.35 -13.99
N VAL A 39 -3.70 9.47 -14.19
CA VAL A 39 -3.09 10.32 -15.22
C VAL A 39 -2.38 9.42 -16.22
N ARG A 40 -2.93 9.35 -17.43
CA ARG A 40 -2.40 8.50 -18.50
C ARG A 40 -1.06 9.02 -19.00
N GLY A 41 -0.10 8.12 -19.17
CA GLY A 41 1.23 8.43 -19.71
C GLY A 41 2.06 9.42 -18.89
N LEU A 42 1.73 9.69 -17.62
CA LEU A 42 2.42 10.67 -16.78
C LEU A 42 3.94 10.46 -16.75
N VAL A 43 4.38 9.21 -16.74
CA VAL A 43 5.79 8.83 -16.62
C VAL A 43 6.30 8.09 -17.86
N ARG A 44 5.62 8.26 -18.99
CA ARG A 44 5.91 7.51 -20.22
C ARG A 44 7.36 7.65 -20.69
N GLU A 45 7.96 8.81 -20.47
CA GLU A 45 9.32 9.13 -20.92
C GLU A 45 10.45 8.61 -20.01
N TRP A 46 10.11 7.94 -18.90
CA TRP A 46 11.11 7.35 -18.01
C TRP A 46 11.97 6.30 -18.72
N PRO A 47 13.30 6.31 -18.55
CA PRO A 47 14.18 5.27 -19.09
C PRO A 47 13.76 3.85 -18.72
N LEU A 48 13.29 3.63 -17.48
CA LEU A 48 12.79 2.31 -17.05
C LEU A 48 11.52 1.89 -17.83
N VAL A 49 10.61 2.84 -18.10
CA VAL A 49 9.41 2.58 -18.89
C VAL A 49 9.79 2.26 -20.34
N GLN A 50 10.69 3.04 -20.92
CA GLN A 50 11.18 2.83 -22.29
C GLN A 50 11.90 1.48 -22.44
N ALA A 51 12.69 1.06 -21.44
CA ALA A 51 13.28 -0.27 -21.41
C ALA A 51 12.22 -1.37 -21.33
N GLY A 52 11.20 -1.21 -20.49
CA GLY A 52 10.08 -2.15 -20.38
C GLY A 52 9.23 -2.29 -21.64
N LEU A 53 9.03 -1.19 -22.36
CA LEU A 53 8.34 -1.19 -23.66
C LEU A 53 9.12 -1.94 -24.74
N GLN A 54 10.45 -2.03 -24.63
CA GLN A 54 11.26 -2.87 -25.53
C GLN A 54 11.12 -4.35 -25.17
N SER A 55 11.37 -4.72 -23.91
CA SER A 55 11.07 -6.05 -23.38
C SER A 55 11.21 -6.11 -21.86
N ALA A 56 10.64 -7.17 -21.27
CA ALA A 56 10.89 -7.50 -19.86
C ALA A 56 12.38 -7.72 -19.56
N ARG A 57 13.16 -8.22 -20.53
CA ARG A 57 14.60 -8.45 -20.38
C ARG A 57 15.40 -7.16 -20.33
N GLU A 58 15.05 -6.17 -21.16
CA GLU A 58 15.69 -4.85 -21.14
C GLU A 58 15.40 -4.11 -19.83
N ALA A 59 14.18 -4.18 -19.30
CA ALA A 59 13.87 -3.64 -17.97
C ALA A 59 14.67 -4.32 -16.85
N ARG A 60 14.83 -5.65 -16.90
CA ARG A 60 15.68 -6.39 -15.95
C ARG A 60 17.14 -5.95 -16.06
N ALA A 61 17.68 -5.81 -17.27
CA ALA A 61 19.04 -5.34 -17.51
C ALA A 61 19.25 -3.92 -16.95
N TYR A 62 18.33 -3.00 -17.24
CA TYR A 62 18.35 -1.62 -16.74
C TYR A 62 18.49 -1.55 -15.21
N LEU A 63 17.66 -2.31 -14.48
CA LEU A 63 17.72 -2.37 -13.02
C LEU A 63 18.97 -3.08 -12.50
N LEU A 64 19.41 -4.13 -13.20
CA LEU A 64 20.57 -4.92 -12.79
C LEU A 64 21.87 -4.11 -12.86
N GLU A 65 22.06 -3.31 -13.90
CA GLU A 65 23.20 -2.40 -14.05
C GLU A 65 23.31 -1.38 -12.90
N ARG A 66 22.16 -1.03 -12.32
CA ARG A 66 22.02 -0.03 -11.25
C ARG A 66 21.91 -0.67 -9.87
N ALA A 67 21.89 -1.99 -9.78
CA ALA A 67 21.71 -2.69 -8.51
C ALA A 67 22.91 -2.48 -7.60
N ARG A 68 22.65 -2.03 -6.37
CA ARG A 68 23.67 -2.02 -5.31
C ARG A 68 23.99 -3.45 -4.88
N PRO A 69 25.18 -3.70 -4.31
CA PRO A 69 25.57 -5.04 -3.84
C PRO A 69 24.91 -5.40 -2.50
N VAL A 70 23.58 -5.27 -2.42
CA VAL A 70 22.73 -5.60 -1.28
C VAL A 70 21.83 -6.79 -1.61
N LYS A 71 21.30 -7.46 -0.58
CA LYS A 71 20.33 -8.55 -0.77
C LYS A 71 18.92 -7.98 -0.85
N PHE A 72 18.15 -8.50 -1.79
CA PHE A 72 16.73 -8.21 -1.97
C PHE A 72 15.90 -9.26 -1.26
N VAL A 73 14.81 -8.83 -0.62
CA VAL A 73 13.79 -9.74 -0.09
C VAL A 73 12.84 -10.11 -1.23
N VAL A 74 12.54 -11.39 -1.35
CA VAL A 74 11.64 -11.93 -2.39
C VAL A 74 10.68 -12.94 -1.78
N SER A 75 9.41 -12.80 -2.13
CA SER A 75 8.34 -13.77 -1.83
C SER A 75 8.16 -14.69 -3.03
N ILE A 76 8.05 -15.99 -2.77
CA ILE A 76 7.97 -17.03 -3.79
C ILE A 76 6.78 -17.94 -3.47
N GLY A 77 5.78 -17.94 -4.35
CA GLY A 77 4.68 -18.91 -4.35
C GLY A 77 5.09 -20.22 -5.02
N PRO A 78 4.40 -21.34 -4.74
CA PRO A 78 4.68 -22.62 -5.38
C PRO A 78 4.40 -22.57 -6.90
N PRO A 79 4.95 -23.49 -7.71
CA PRO A 79 4.56 -23.65 -9.12
C PRO A 79 3.06 -23.90 -9.28
N GLY A 80 2.43 -23.34 -10.33
CA GLY A 80 0.99 -23.49 -10.57
C GLY A 80 0.11 -22.70 -9.59
N HIS A 81 0.71 -21.86 -8.75
CA HIS A 81 0.02 -20.92 -7.89
C HIS A 81 -0.67 -19.85 -8.74
N ASP A 82 -1.89 -19.48 -8.35
CA ASP A 82 -2.74 -18.52 -9.06
C ASP A 82 -2.31 -17.04 -8.84
N GLY A 83 -1.10 -16.82 -8.35
CA GLY A 83 -0.52 -15.52 -8.05
C GLY A 83 -1.05 -14.86 -6.78
N ARG A 84 -2.03 -15.43 -6.07
CA ARG A 84 -2.61 -14.83 -4.86
C ARG A 84 -1.72 -15.00 -3.65
N MET A 85 -0.97 -13.96 -3.32
CA MET A 85 -0.07 -13.94 -2.17
C MET A 85 -0.90 -13.73 -0.88
N PHE A 86 -1.20 -14.82 -0.17
CA PHE A 86 -2.24 -14.84 0.86
C PHE A 86 -2.00 -15.93 1.92
N TYR A 87 -3.02 -16.24 2.72
CA TYR A 87 -3.01 -17.34 3.67
C TYR A 87 -3.42 -18.67 3.02
N ASP A 88 -3.00 -19.78 3.61
CA ASP A 88 -3.61 -21.09 3.42
C ASP A 88 -4.76 -21.33 4.41
N GLU A 89 -5.35 -22.53 4.40
CA GLU A 89 -6.45 -22.92 5.30
C GLU A 89 -6.07 -22.88 6.79
N ARG A 90 -4.77 -22.91 7.11
CA ARG A 90 -4.24 -22.85 8.48
C ARG A 90 -3.90 -21.43 8.91
N MET A 91 -4.20 -20.43 8.07
CA MET A 91 -3.79 -19.03 8.25
C MET A 91 -2.26 -18.83 8.22
N GLU A 92 -1.51 -19.77 7.64
CA GLU A 92 -0.09 -19.63 7.35
C GLU A 92 0.10 -19.00 5.96
N MET A 93 1.24 -18.34 5.69
CA MET A 93 1.46 -17.73 4.38
C MET A 93 1.61 -18.81 3.30
N ASN A 94 0.85 -18.69 2.21
CA ASN A 94 0.93 -19.61 1.07
C ASN A 94 2.16 -19.38 0.17
N PHE A 95 3.09 -18.55 0.63
CA PHE A 95 4.35 -18.23 -0.01
C PHE A 95 5.49 -18.23 1.02
N ARG A 96 6.71 -18.45 0.53
CA ARG A 96 7.92 -18.34 1.35
C ARG A 96 8.69 -17.07 1.05
N THR A 97 9.37 -16.54 2.05
CA THR A 97 10.26 -15.38 1.90
C THR A 97 11.72 -15.84 1.84
N ALA A 98 12.48 -15.31 0.90
CA ALA A 98 13.92 -15.53 0.75
C ALA A 98 14.68 -14.21 0.58
N ARG A 99 16.02 -14.27 0.66
CA ARG A 99 16.91 -13.13 0.40
C ARG A 99 18.00 -13.53 -0.59
N GLY A 100 18.19 -12.74 -1.64
CA GLY A 100 19.15 -13.06 -2.71
C GLY A 100 19.72 -11.82 -3.39
N LYS A 101 20.72 -12.00 -4.25
CA LYS A 101 21.19 -10.91 -5.13
C LYS A 101 20.19 -10.72 -6.25
N LEU A 102 20.04 -9.49 -6.74
CA LEU A 102 19.10 -9.21 -7.84
C LEU A 102 19.42 -10.03 -9.10
N ALA A 103 20.71 -10.20 -9.41
CA ALA A 103 21.17 -11.02 -10.54
C ALA A 103 20.63 -12.46 -10.48
N ASP A 104 20.72 -13.10 -9.32
CA ASP A 104 20.28 -14.49 -9.14
C ASP A 104 18.75 -14.59 -9.23
N ILE A 105 18.04 -13.59 -8.69
CA ILE A 105 16.58 -13.49 -8.78
C ILE A 105 16.15 -13.33 -10.23
N PHE A 106 16.74 -12.40 -10.97
CA PHE A 106 16.43 -12.15 -12.39
C PHE A 106 16.79 -13.31 -13.30
N LYS A 107 17.90 -14.02 -13.02
CA LYS A 107 18.17 -15.29 -13.68
C LYS A 107 17.02 -16.28 -13.48
N GLY A 108 16.43 -16.33 -12.28
CA GLY A 108 15.24 -17.13 -12.01
C GLY A 108 14.03 -16.75 -12.86
N PHE A 109 13.82 -15.46 -13.17
CA PHE A 109 12.79 -15.05 -14.13
C PHE A 109 13.08 -15.59 -15.53
N ASP A 110 14.33 -15.45 -16.00
CA ASP A 110 14.74 -15.94 -17.32
C ASP A 110 14.58 -17.47 -17.44
N ASP A 111 14.98 -18.22 -16.41
CA ASP A 111 14.92 -19.69 -16.39
C ASP A 111 13.48 -20.26 -16.37
N ASN A 112 12.49 -19.41 -16.02
CA ASN A 112 11.08 -19.76 -15.94
C ASN A 112 10.22 -19.11 -17.04
N GLU A 113 10.83 -18.32 -17.93
CA GLU A 113 10.14 -17.69 -19.05
C GLU A 113 9.55 -18.77 -19.98
N GLY A 114 8.26 -18.66 -20.30
CA GLY A 114 7.55 -19.59 -21.17
C GLY A 114 7.22 -20.96 -20.56
N ARG A 115 7.53 -21.21 -19.27
CA ARG A 115 7.01 -22.39 -18.57
C ARG A 115 5.50 -22.31 -18.42
N ALA A 116 4.83 -23.46 -18.42
CA ALA A 116 3.39 -23.54 -18.17
C ALA A 116 3.04 -23.14 -16.73
N ASP A 117 3.82 -23.64 -15.76
CA ASP A 117 3.58 -23.46 -14.33
C ASP A 117 4.81 -22.82 -13.65
N PRO A 118 5.19 -21.57 -14.00
CA PRO A 118 6.29 -20.90 -13.32
C PRO A 118 5.91 -20.62 -11.85
N PRO A 119 6.89 -20.58 -10.93
CA PRO A 119 6.62 -20.10 -9.58
C PRO A 119 6.22 -18.62 -9.62
N THR A 120 5.29 -18.22 -8.76
CA THR A 120 5.00 -16.80 -8.53
C THR A 120 6.18 -16.17 -7.81
N VAL A 121 6.70 -15.05 -8.34
CA VAL A 121 7.81 -14.31 -7.74
C VAL A 121 7.39 -12.86 -7.53
N TYR A 122 7.59 -12.36 -6.32
CA TYR A 122 7.19 -11.02 -5.93
C TYR A 122 8.22 -10.37 -5.01
N LEU A 123 8.75 -9.21 -5.42
CA LEU A 123 9.59 -8.34 -4.63
C LEU A 123 8.77 -7.11 -4.31
N GLY A 124 8.56 -6.86 -3.02
CA GLY A 124 7.66 -5.81 -2.59
C GLY A 124 8.29 -4.73 -1.72
N SER A 125 7.82 -3.49 -1.92
CA SER A 125 8.23 -2.30 -1.16
C SER A 125 9.76 -2.09 -1.10
N ILE A 126 10.47 -2.40 -2.18
CA ILE A 126 11.92 -2.25 -2.23
C ILE A 126 12.26 -0.76 -2.29
N ASP A 127 12.97 -0.25 -1.28
CA ASP A 127 13.43 1.14 -1.25
C ASP A 127 14.43 1.39 -2.38
N ILE A 128 14.07 2.28 -3.31
CA ILE A 128 14.86 2.50 -4.53
C ILE A 128 16.26 3.02 -4.21
N ASN A 129 16.38 3.99 -3.30
CA ASN A 129 17.66 4.64 -2.99
C ASN A 129 18.62 3.69 -2.26
N GLN A 130 18.09 2.81 -1.42
CA GLN A 130 18.89 1.82 -0.69
C GLN A 130 19.34 0.63 -1.55
N HIS A 131 18.61 0.31 -2.62
CA HIS A 131 18.84 -0.89 -3.42
C HIS A 131 19.42 -0.61 -4.81
N PHE A 132 19.27 0.61 -5.31
CA PHE A 132 19.73 1.01 -6.63
C PHE A 132 20.51 2.33 -6.57
N ALA A 133 21.40 2.53 -7.54
CA ALA A 133 22.10 3.78 -7.78
C ALA A 133 21.59 4.40 -9.09
N GLY A 134 21.17 5.66 -9.09
CA GLY A 134 20.75 6.37 -10.31
C GLY A 134 19.28 6.16 -10.72
N VAL A 135 18.60 5.11 -10.24
CA VAL A 135 17.21 4.81 -10.67
C VAL A 135 16.24 5.93 -10.31
N ALA A 136 16.35 6.51 -9.11
CA ALA A 136 15.45 7.61 -8.70
C ALA A 136 15.73 8.89 -9.49
N GLU A 137 17.00 9.16 -9.80
CA GLU A 137 17.45 10.34 -10.53
C GLU A 137 17.09 10.28 -12.01
N GLU A 138 17.21 9.11 -12.63
CA GLU A 138 16.87 8.87 -14.03
C GLU A 138 15.36 8.77 -14.28
N ASN A 139 14.59 8.40 -13.26
CA ASN A 139 13.13 8.28 -13.30
C ASN A 139 12.51 9.23 -12.26
N PRO A 140 12.65 10.57 -12.47
CA PRO A 140 12.32 11.55 -11.45
C PRO A 140 10.83 11.54 -11.12
N HIS A 141 10.51 11.69 -9.84
CA HIS A 141 9.14 11.74 -9.38
C HIS A 141 8.45 13.06 -9.78
N PRO A 142 7.18 13.05 -10.22
CA PRO A 142 6.50 14.27 -10.67
C PRO A 142 5.87 15.09 -9.51
N LEU A 143 6.27 14.87 -8.25
CA LEU A 143 5.57 15.36 -7.04
C LEU A 143 5.97 16.75 -6.50
N GLY A 144 6.66 17.58 -7.29
CA GLY A 144 7.05 18.93 -6.88
C GLY A 144 7.98 18.95 -5.66
N THR A 145 7.62 19.68 -4.61
CA THR A 145 8.44 19.85 -3.39
C THR A 145 8.24 18.74 -2.34
N ARG A 146 7.29 17.82 -2.58
CA ARG A 146 7.05 16.68 -1.68
C ARG A 146 8.29 15.81 -1.59
N LYS A 147 8.50 15.21 -0.42
CA LYS A 147 9.62 14.30 -0.14
C LYS A 147 9.09 12.90 0.09
N PRO A 148 8.71 12.19 -0.98
CA PRO A 148 8.15 10.85 -0.84
C PRO A 148 9.23 9.85 -0.41
N ARG A 149 8.80 8.69 0.05
CA ARG A 149 9.60 7.47 -0.02
C ARG A 149 9.34 6.82 -1.38
N GLU A 150 10.38 6.64 -2.18
CA GLU A 150 10.31 5.90 -3.43
C GLU A 150 10.44 4.39 -3.18
N SER A 151 9.58 3.57 -3.79
CA SER A 151 9.74 2.12 -3.72
C SER A 151 9.34 1.46 -5.02
N VAL A 152 9.94 0.31 -5.29
CA VAL A 152 9.67 -0.49 -6.48
C VAL A 152 9.12 -1.87 -6.09
N TRP A 153 8.14 -2.33 -6.87
CA TRP A 153 7.55 -3.65 -6.80
C TRP A 153 7.84 -4.37 -8.11
N ILE A 154 8.40 -5.58 -8.04
CA ILE A 154 8.82 -6.35 -9.21
C ILE A 154 8.23 -7.75 -9.08
N GLY A 155 7.58 -8.27 -10.12
CA GLY A 155 7.08 -9.63 -10.03
C GLY A 155 6.45 -10.17 -11.29
N THR A 156 6.11 -11.45 -11.22
CA THR A 156 5.27 -12.17 -12.18
C THR A 156 3.80 -11.75 -12.02
N PRO A 157 2.84 -12.37 -12.73
CA PRO A 157 1.44 -12.20 -12.39
C PRO A 157 1.20 -12.51 -10.92
N THR A 158 0.54 -11.57 -10.23
CA THR A 158 0.35 -11.58 -8.78
C THR A 158 -0.97 -10.92 -8.45
N ARG A 159 -1.66 -11.40 -7.41
CA ARG A 159 -2.90 -10.84 -6.87
C ARG A 159 -2.68 -10.52 -5.40
N ILE A 160 -2.67 -9.22 -5.07
CA ILE A 160 -2.48 -8.73 -3.72
C ILE A 160 -3.85 -8.34 -3.17
N ALA A 161 -4.28 -9.03 -2.11
CA ALA A 161 -5.57 -8.83 -1.47
C ALA A 161 -5.79 -7.37 -1.06
N ALA A 162 -7.06 -6.93 -1.05
CA ALA A 162 -7.39 -5.53 -0.76
C ALA A 162 -6.86 -5.12 0.62
N HIS A 163 -6.07 -4.06 0.66
CA HIS A 163 -5.53 -3.47 1.89
C HIS A 163 -5.52 -1.95 1.76
N ASN A 164 -5.20 -1.24 2.83
CA ASN A 164 -4.99 0.19 2.76
C ASN A 164 -3.64 0.58 3.34
N ASP A 165 -3.21 1.79 2.99
CA ASP A 165 -1.99 2.40 3.50
C ASP A 165 -2.31 3.78 4.07
N PHE A 166 -1.60 4.13 5.15
CA PHE A 166 -1.73 5.44 5.76
C PHE A 166 -1.12 6.60 4.94
N PRO A 167 0.03 6.47 4.27
CA PRO A 167 0.50 7.54 3.38
C PRO A 167 -0.39 7.72 2.13
N GLN A 168 -0.33 8.92 1.56
CA GLN A 168 -0.74 9.17 0.18
C GLN A 168 0.17 8.36 -0.77
N ASN A 169 -0.35 7.91 -1.91
CA ASN A 169 0.40 7.11 -2.87
C ASN A 169 0.20 7.62 -4.30
N LEU A 170 1.31 7.80 -5.03
CA LEU A 170 1.30 7.87 -6.48
C LEU A 170 1.95 6.61 -7.05
N ALA A 171 1.14 5.72 -7.60
CA ALA A 171 1.54 4.43 -8.14
C ALA A 171 1.71 4.51 -9.66
N CYS A 172 2.96 4.46 -10.13
CA CYS A 172 3.35 4.54 -11.53
C CYS A 172 3.60 3.15 -12.11
N CYS A 173 2.87 2.78 -13.16
CA CYS A 173 3.04 1.53 -13.87
C CYS A 173 4.26 1.64 -14.80
N ALA A 174 5.37 1.02 -14.41
CA ALA A 174 6.62 1.16 -15.15
C ALA A 174 6.76 0.09 -16.26
N VAL A 175 6.42 -1.16 -15.95
CA VAL A 175 6.51 -2.30 -16.87
C VAL A 175 5.33 -3.23 -16.68
N GLY A 176 4.82 -3.79 -17.78
CA GLY A 176 3.61 -4.61 -17.78
C GLY A 176 2.35 -3.80 -17.44
N ARG A 177 1.24 -4.51 -17.27
CA ARG A 177 -0.06 -3.94 -16.91
C ARG A 177 -0.44 -4.24 -15.47
N ARG A 178 -1.08 -3.26 -14.82
CA ARG A 178 -1.58 -3.37 -13.45
C ARG A 178 -3.08 -3.14 -13.41
N ARG A 179 -3.82 -3.96 -12.67
CA ARG A 179 -5.22 -3.67 -12.33
C ARG A 179 -5.33 -3.25 -10.88
N PHE A 180 -6.04 -2.16 -10.61
CA PHE A 180 -6.42 -1.74 -9.28
C PHE A 180 -7.94 -1.80 -9.16
N THR A 181 -8.42 -2.40 -8.07
CA THR A 181 -9.81 -2.23 -7.60
C THR A 181 -9.77 -1.47 -6.30
N LEU A 182 -10.39 -0.30 -6.25
CA LEU A 182 -10.30 0.65 -5.14
C LEU A 182 -11.65 0.82 -4.44
N PHE A 183 -11.61 1.03 -3.13
CA PHE A 183 -12.79 1.28 -2.31
C PHE A 183 -12.53 2.44 -1.35
N PRO A 184 -13.56 3.27 -1.10
CA PRO A 184 -13.50 4.31 -0.08
C PRO A 184 -13.14 3.76 1.32
N PRO A 185 -12.46 4.56 2.18
CA PRO A 185 -11.99 4.11 3.49
C PRO A 185 -13.07 3.50 4.40
N GLU A 186 -14.31 4.01 4.32
CA GLU A 186 -15.46 3.56 5.12
C GLU A 186 -15.90 2.12 4.79
N GLN A 187 -15.45 1.55 3.67
CA GLN A 187 -15.76 0.16 3.29
C GLN A 187 -15.02 -0.90 4.11
N PHE A 188 -14.17 -0.52 5.08
CA PHE A 188 -13.43 -1.45 5.93
C PHE A 188 -14.31 -2.54 6.57
N ARG A 189 -15.56 -2.20 6.95
CA ARG A 189 -16.51 -3.15 7.55
C ARG A 189 -17.09 -4.15 6.55
N ASN A 190 -17.02 -3.84 5.26
CA ASN A 190 -17.59 -4.60 4.15
C ASN A 190 -16.54 -5.46 3.43
N LEU A 191 -15.26 -5.25 3.73
CA LEU A 191 -14.13 -5.95 3.14
C LEU A 191 -13.67 -7.18 3.93
N TYR A 192 -14.29 -7.46 5.10
CA TYR A 192 -13.98 -8.61 5.94
C TYR A 192 -12.48 -8.73 6.22
N LEU A 193 -11.95 -7.77 6.97
CA LEU A 193 -10.52 -7.72 7.26
C LEU A 193 -10.05 -8.93 8.05
N GLY A 194 -8.92 -9.50 7.63
CA GLY A 194 -8.23 -10.56 8.34
C GLY A 194 -7.51 -10.06 9.61
N PRO A 195 -6.71 -10.92 10.24
CA PRO A 195 -5.94 -10.57 11.43
C PRO A 195 -5.05 -9.34 11.19
N ILE A 196 -4.98 -8.46 12.19
CA ILE A 196 -4.20 -7.21 12.12
C ILE A 196 -2.71 -7.43 12.46
N ASP A 197 -2.38 -8.56 13.07
CA ASP A 197 -1.05 -8.96 13.56
C ASP A 197 -0.42 -10.10 12.74
N ASN A 198 -1.23 -10.98 12.15
CA ASN A 198 -0.80 -11.96 11.15
C ASN A 198 -1.14 -11.45 9.74
N THR A 199 -0.20 -10.77 9.07
CA THR A 199 -0.43 -10.10 7.79
C THR A 199 0.58 -10.54 6.72
N PRO A 200 0.17 -10.67 5.43
CA PRO A 200 1.11 -11.04 4.36
C PRO A 200 2.22 -10.01 4.12
N ALA A 201 1.92 -8.72 4.32
CA ALA A 201 2.82 -7.63 3.97
C ALA A 201 2.75 -6.43 4.95
N GLY A 202 2.33 -6.64 6.21
CA GLY A 202 2.32 -5.60 7.25
C GLY A 202 1.02 -4.79 7.38
N ARG A 203 -0.01 -5.11 6.59
CA ARG A 203 -1.35 -4.51 6.67
C ARG A 203 -2.40 -5.61 6.71
N ALA A 204 -3.48 -5.38 7.46
CA ALA A 204 -4.64 -6.25 7.41
C ALA A 204 -5.20 -6.25 5.98
N VAL A 205 -5.49 -7.44 5.46
CA VAL A 205 -6.01 -7.63 4.10
C VAL A 205 -7.47 -8.10 4.16
N SER A 206 -8.25 -7.81 3.13
CA SER A 206 -9.56 -8.41 2.90
C SER A 206 -9.43 -9.93 2.79
N MET A 207 -10.34 -10.64 3.45
CA MET A 207 -10.40 -12.10 3.37
C MET A 207 -11.07 -12.60 2.07
N VAL A 208 -11.73 -11.71 1.34
CA VAL A 208 -12.50 -12.04 0.13
C VAL A 208 -11.56 -12.27 -1.06
N ASP A 209 -11.76 -13.38 -1.77
CA ASP A 209 -11.17 -13.56 -3.10
C ASP A 209 -12.00 -12.80 -4.13
N PHE A 210 -11.39 -11.87 -4.85
CA PHE A 210 -12.12 -11.08 -5.83
C PHE A 210 -12.36 -11.86 -7.14
N HIS A 211 -11.62 -12.94 -7.37
CA HIS A 211 -11.90 -13.80 -8.52
C HIS A 211 -12.97 -14.84 -8.25
N ASP A 212 -13.12 -15.26 -7.00
CA ASP A 212 -14.14 -16.21 -6.56
C ASP A 212 -14.76 -15.77 -5.21
N PRO A 213 -15.55 -14.68 -5.20
CA PRO A 213 -16.08 -14.13 -3.96
C PRO A 213 -17.18 -15.03 -3.39
N ASP A 214 -16.92 -15.63 -2.24
CA ASP A 214 -17.95 -16.32 -1.45
C ASP A 214 -18.90 -15.28 -0.81
N MET A 215 -19.98 -14.97 -1.53
CA MET A 215 -21.03 -14.04 -1.09
C MET A 215 -21.88 -14.60 0.06
N ALA A 216 -21.86 -15.92 0.30
CA ALA A 216 -22.58 -16.50 1.42
C ALA A 216 -21.80 -16.30 2.73
N ALA A 217 -20.47 -16.47 2.69
CA ALA A 217 -19.58 -16.15 3.81
C ALA A 217 -19.38 -14.64 4.01
N HIS A 218 -19.39 -13.86 2.91
CA HIS A 218 -19.09 -12.43 2.91
C HIS A 218 -20.22 -11.57 2.31
N PRO A 219 -21.47 -11.64 2.82
CA PRO A 219 -22.63 -10.99 2.18
C PRO A 219 -22.50 -9.46 2.05
N ARG A 220 -21.81 -8.78 2.97
CA ARG A 220 -21.59 -7.33 2.92
C ARG A 220 -20.57 -6.90 1.87
N PHE A 221 -19.87 -7.85 1.24
CA PHE A 221 -18.96 -7.52 0.15
C PHE A 221 -19.71 -6.92 -1.04
N ALA A 222 -20.99 -7.27 -1.22
CA ALA A 222 -21.86 -6.60 -2.20
C ALA A 222 -21.98 -5.08 -1.96
N GLU A 223 -22.00 -4.62 -0.71
CA GLU A 223 -21.99 -3.19 -0.37
C GLU A 223 -20.66 -2.54 -0.76
N ALA A 224 -19.53 -3.22 -0.51
CA ALA A 224 -18.22 -2.73 -0.94
C ALA A 224 -18.13 -2.63 -2.47
N LEU A 225 -18.58 -3.67 -3.19
CA LEU A 225 -18.59 -3.69 -4.66
C LEU A 225 -19.40 -2.55 -5.27
N ALA A 226 -20.53 -2.18 -4.65
CA ALA A 226 -21.34 -1.06 -5.10
C ALA A 226 -20.61 0.31 -5.02
N GLN A 227 -19.56 0.41 -4.20
CA GLN A 227 -18.72 1.59 -4.04
C GLN A 227 -17.33 1.44 -4.68
N ALA A 228 -17.07 0.30 -5.34
CA ALA A 228 -15.78 0.00 -5.93
C ALA A 228 -15.55 0.80 -7.20
N GLN A 229 -14.28 1.09 -7.48
CA GLN A 229 -13.83 1.65 -8.75
C GLN A 229 -12.66 0.82 -9.29
N LEU A 230 -12.52 0.74 -10.61
CA LEU A 230 -11.51 -0.07 -11.26
C LEU A 230 -10.68 0.73 -12.25
N VAL A 231 -9.38 0.43 -12.32
CA VAL A 231 -8.51 0.94 -13.38
C VAL A 231 -7.48 -0.10 -13.77
N GLU A 232 -7.29 -0.27 -15.08
CA GLU A 232 -6.12 -0.94 -15.64
C GLU A 232 -5.13 0.13 -16.09
N LEU A 233 -3.88 0.00 -15.66
CA LEU A 233 -2.76 0.87 -15.96
C LEU A 233 -1.87 0.21 -17.00
N GLU A 234 -1.54 0.96 -18.04
CA GLU A 234 -0.54 0.60 -19.05
C GLU A 234 0.83 1.19 -18.66
N PRO A 235 1.95 0.69 -19.23
CA PRO A 235 3.27 1.29 -19.03
C PRO A 235 3.28 2.80 -19.33
N GLY A 236 3.64 3.59 -18.31
CA GLY A 236 3.65 5.04 -18.32
C GLY A 236 2.52 5.70 -17.52
N ASP A 237 1.46 4.97 -17.19
CA ASP A 237 0.33 5.52 -16.42
C ASP A 237 0.65 5.67 -14.94
N ALA A 238 0.01 6.64 -14.29
CA ALA A 238 0.09 6.82 -12.85
C ALA A 238 -1.28 6.94 -12.20
N LEU A 239 -1.47 6.23 -11.10
CA LEU A 239 -2.67 6.25 -10.27
C LEU A 239 -2.37 6.95 -8.95
N PHE A 240 -3.12 8.00 -8.63
CA PHE A 240 -3.16 8.53 -7.28
C PHE A 240 -4.13 7.69 -6.43
N VAL A 241 -3.64 7.20 -5.30
CA VAL A 241 -4.44 6.51 -4.28
C VAL A 241 -4.37 7.35 -3.01
N PRO A 242 -5.48 7.96 -2.58
CA PRO A 242 -5.48 8.75 -1.37
C PRO A 242 -5.23 7.89 -0.13
N SER A 243 -4.70 8.51 0.91
CA SER A 243 -4.52 7.90 2.23
C SER A 243 -5.78 7.12 2.67
N GLN A 244 -5.56 5.93 3.24
CA GLN A 244 -6.57 5.02 3.79
C GLN A 244 -7.54 4.40 2.78
N TRP A 245 -7.44 4.69 1.48
CA TRP A 245 -8.21 3.98 0.47
C TRP A 245 -7.80 2.52 0.37
N TRP A 246 -8.80 1.65 0.33
CA TRP A 246 -8.59 0.22 0.15
C TRP A 246 -8.31 -0.06 -1.32
N HIS A 247 -7.34 -0.91 -1.60
CA HIS A 247 -6.97 -1.25 -2.97
C HIS A 247 -6.52 -2.71 -3.09
N HIS A 248 -7.14 -3.44 -4.00
CA HIS A 248 -6.71 -4.74 -4.51
C HIS A 248 -5.86 -4.52 -5.76
N VAL A 249 -4.72 -5.20 -5.87
CA VAL A 249 -3.75 -4.95 -6.94
C VAL A 249 -3.39 -6.25 -7.66
N GLU A 250 -3.47 -6.23 -8.98
CA GLU A 250 -3.07 -7.34 -9.83
C GLU A 250 -1.92 -6.93 -10.77
N GLY A 251 -0.89 -7.78 -10.87
CA GLY A 251 0.04 -7.79 -12.01
C GLY A 251 -0.51 -8.70 -13.09
N LEU A 252 -0.73 -8.19 -14.29
CA LEU A 252 -1.44 -8.92 -15.34
C LEU A 252 -0.49 -9.60 -16.35
N ASP A 253 0.70 -9.04 -16.55
CA ASP A 253 1.63 -9.53 -17.56
C ASP A 253 2.69 -10.47 -16.96
N PRO A 254 3.42 -11.26 -17.78
CA PRO A 254 4.43 -12.19 -17.27
C PRO A 254 5.52 -11.53 -16.41
N PHE A 255 5.77 -10.24 -16.62
CA PHE A 255 6.70 -9.45 -15.82
C PHE A 255 6.15 -8.04 -15.62
N ASN A 256 6.12 -7.58 -14.37
CA ASN A 256 5.53 -6.30 -13.99
C ASN A 256 6.48 -5.53 -13.08
N ILE A 257 6.54 -4.21 -13.28
CA ILE A 257 7.21 -3.27 -12.38
C ILE A 257 6.26 -2.12 -12.07
N LEU A 258 6.03 -1.87 -10.78
CA LEU A 258 5.32 -0.69 -10.28
C LEU A 258 6.30 0.13 -9.44
N VAL A 259 6.36 1.44 -9.68
CA VAL A 259 7.11 2.38 -8.83
C VAL A 259 6.10 3.24 -8.09
N ASN A 260 6.19 3.28 -6.76
CA ASN A 260 5.32 4.12 -5.94
C ASN A 260 6.07 5.33 -5.39
N TYR A 261 5.30 6.32 -4.98
CA TYR A 261 5.77 7.43 -4.16
C TYR A 261 4.84 7.61 -2.97
N TRP A 262 5.36 7.40 -1.76
CA TRP A 262 4.58 7.51 -0.54
C TRP A 262 4.90 8.79 0.22
N TRP A 263 3.92 9.62 0.55
CA TRP A 263 4.13 10.79 1.40
C TRP A 263 3.00 10.99 2.40
N ARG A 264 3.23 11.87 3.37
CA ARG A 264 2.25 12.30 4.36
C ARG A 264 2.28 13.82 4.45
N ASP A 265 1.11 14.41 4.56
CA ASP A 265 0.97 15.84 4.83
C ASP A 265 1.02 16.15 6.34
N THR A 266 0.91 15.11 7.17
CA THR A 266 1.02 15.19 8.63
C THR A 266 2.48 15.11 9.11
N PRO A 267 2.85 15.80 10.19
CA PRO A 267 4.19 15.70 10.77
C PRO A 267 4.62 14.28 11.14
N ARG A 268 5.88 13.93 10.85
CA ARG A 268 6.44 12.59 11.09
C ARG A 268 6.42 12.17 12.57
N TYR A 269 6.51 13.12 13.50
CA TYR A 269 6.56 12.83 14.94
C TYR A 269 5.27 12.20 15.47
N LEU A 270 4.13 12.34 14.76
CA LEU A 270 2.84 11.74 15.12
C LEU A 270 2.83 10.21 15.03
N GLY A 271 3.82 9.58 14.38
CA GLY A 271 3.90 8.11 14.31
C GLY A 271 2.81 7.49 13.44
N GLN A 272 2.41 6.26 13.76
CA GLN A 272 1.39 5.47 13.04
C GLN A 272 0.16 5.27 13.93
N PRO A 273 -1.07 5.58 13.45
CA PRO A 273 -2.29 5.33 14.22
C PRO A 273 -2.50 3.87 14.63
N GLN A 274 -1.96 2.91 13.87
CA GLN A 274 -2.03 1.49 14.19
C GLN A 274 -1.37 1.16 15.54
N ASP A 275 -0.32 1.87 15.93
CA ASP A 275 0.37 1.64 17.20
C ASP A 275 -0.57 1.95 18.38
N ALA A 276 -1.35 3.02 18.26
CA ALA A 276 -2.35 3.40 19.26
C ALA A 276 -3.50 2.37 19.32
N LEU A 277 -3.98 1.89 18.17
CA LEU A 277 -5.00 0.84 18.10
C LEU A 277 -4.53 -0.45 18.77
N ASN A 278 -3.29 -0.89 18.49
CA ASN A 278 -2.73 -2.10 19.09
C ASN A 278 -2.61 -1.97 20.61
N HIS A 279 -2.18 -0.80 21.10
CA HIS A 279 -2.09 -0.55 22.54
C HIS A 279 -3.48 -0.50 23.20
N ALA A 280 -4.47 0.12 22.54
CA ALA A 280 -5.86 0.12 23.01
C ALA A 280 -6.47 -1.29 23.05
N ILE A 281 -6.14 -2.15 22.08
CA ILE A 281 -6.54 -3.56 22.10
C ILE A 281 -5.95 -4.27 23.33
N MET A 282 -4.67 -4.07 23.60
CA MET A 282 -3.98 -4.67 24.75
C MET A 282 -4.55 -4.20 26.09
N ALA A 283 -4.88 -2.90 26.21
CA ALA A 283 -5.22 -2.29 27.50
C ALA A 283 -6.72 -2.16 27.78
N ILE A 284 -7.57 -2.09 26.75
CA ILE A 284 -8.98 -1.66 26.89
C ILE A 284 -9.97 -2.71 26.37
N ARG A 285 -9.70 -3.37 25.22
CA ARG A 285 -10.72 -4.18 24.50
C ARG A 285 -11.43 -5.22 25.38
N ASP A 286 -10.69 -5.86 26.28
CA ASP A 286 -11.19 -6.99 27.07
C ASP A 286 -11.53 -6.61 28.54
N LEU A 287 -11.54 -5.31 28.88
CA LEU A 287 -12.06 -4.81 30.17
C LEU A 287 -13.57 -5.04 30.31
N PRO A 288 -14.15 -5.00 31.54
CA PRO A 288 -15.60 -4.94 31.74
C PRO A 288 -16.28 -3.85 30.92
N GLU A 289 -17.53 -4.06 30.50
CA GLU A 289 -18.25 -3.13 29.61
C GLU A 289 -18.35 -1.71 30.18
N GLU A 290 -18.59 -1.58 31.49
CA GLU A 290 -18.65 -0.28 32.16
C GLU A 290 -17.31 0.48 32.05
N ASP A 291 -16.18 -0.22 32.24
CA ASP A 291 -14.85 0.37 32.10
C ASP A 291 -14.55 0.73 30.65
N ARG A 292 -14.95 -0.11 29.68
CA ARG A 292 -14.78 0.19 28.24
C ARG A 292 -15.56 1.42 27.82
N GLN A 293 -16.78 1.60 28.33
CA GLN A 293 -17.58 2.78 28.02
C GLN A 293 -16.92 4.04 28.58
N LEU A 294 -16.43 4.00 29.83
CA LEU A 294 -15.70 5.12 30.41
C LEU A 294 -14.44 5.46 29.59
N TRP A 295 -13.65 4.46 29.19
CA TRP A 295 -12.47 4.70 28.36
C TRP A 295 -12.82 5.21 26.97
N ARG A 296 -13.95 4.77 26.38
CA ARG A 296 -14.44 5.35 25.13
C ARG A 296 -14.72 6.84 25.31
N ASP A 297 -15.47 7.22 26.34
CA ASP A 297 -15.81 8.62 26.61
C ASP A 297 -14.54 9.47 26.84
N LEU A 298 -13.52 8.92 27.51
CA LEU A 298 -12.23 9.59 27.70
C LEU A 298 -11.45 9.74 26.38
N PHE A 299 -11.47 8.73 25.51
CA PHE A 299 -10.85 8.83 24.18
C PHE A 299 -11.59 9.83 23.30
N ASP A 300 -12.92 9.83 23.34
CA ASP A 300 -13.74 10.82 22.63
C ASP A 300 -13.38 12.23 23.13
N TYR A 301 -13.35 12.46 24.45
CA TYR A 301 -13.02 13.75 25.04
C TYR A 301 -11.58 14.24 24.71
N TYR A 302 -10.55 13.40 24.91
CA TYR A 302 -9.15 13.82 24.77
C TYR A 302 -8.55 13.67 23.36
N VAL A 303 -9.08 12.77 22.52
CA VAL A 303 -8.44 12.39 21.25
C VAL A 303 -9.33 12.69 20.04
N PHE A 304 -10.58 12.23 20.04
CA PHE A 304 -11.41 12.31 18.83
C PHE A 304 -12.17 13.63 18.70
N GLU A 305 -12.73 14.16 19.80
CA GLU A 305 -13.36 15.48 19.84
C GLU A 305 -12.32 16.58 20.07
N ASN A 306 -11.46 16.40 21.08
CA ASN A 306 -10.34 17.29 21.43
C ASN A 306 -10.69 18.80 21.32
N SER A 307 -11.83 19.19 21.90
CA SER A 307 -12.33 20.56 21.81
C SER A 307 -11.53 21.52 22.70
N PRO A 308 -11.59 22.85 22.47
CA PRO A 308 -10.92 23.82 23.34
C PRO A 308 -11.31 23.73 24.83
N GLU A 309 -12.50 23.19 25.13
CA GLU A 309 -13.02 23.04 26.50
C GLU A 309 -12.18 22.05 27.33
N VAL A 310 -11.57 21.05 26.67
CA VAL A 310 -10.71 20.03 27.29
C VAL A 310 -9.63 20.65 28.18
N THR A 311 -9.10 21.81 27.75
CA THR A 311 -7.99 22.49 28.43
C THR A 311 -8.34 23.88 28.95
N ALA A 312 -9.59 24.34 28.80
CA ALA A 312 -9.99 25.72 29.15
C ALA A 312 -9.79 26.08 30.63
N HIS A 313 -9.86 25.08 31.50
CA HIS A 313 -9.67 25.22 32.95
C HIS A 313 -8.19 25.19 33.38
N ILE A 314 -7.25 24.97 32.45
CA ILE A 314 -5.81 24.87 32.71
C ILE A 314 -5.10 26.05 32.01
N PRO A 315 -4.26 26.83 32.73
CA PRO A 315 -3.50 27.91 32.12
C PRO A 315 -2.67 27.45 30.92
N GLU A 316 -2.58 28.29 29.89
CA GLU A 316 -1.75 28.04 28.71
C GLU A 316 -0.28 27.81 29.12
N GLY A 317 0.38 26.82 28.49
CA GLY A 317 1.74 26.40 28.83
C GLY A 317 1.84 25.58 30.13
N LYS A 318 0.71 25.29 30.79
CA LYS A 318 0.61 24.36 31.94
C LYS A 318 -0.23 23.12 31.64
N ARG A 319 -0.64 22.90 30.38
CA ARG A 319 -1.48 21.78 29.94
C ARG A 319 -0.69 20.50 29.65
N GLY A 320 0.64 20.61 29.54
CA GLY A 320 1.52 19.45 29.40
C GLY A 320 1.38 18.81 28.02
N ILE A 321 0.97 17.54 27.97
CA ILE A 321 0.76 16.84 26.68
C ILE A 321 -0.55 17.25 25.98
N LEU A 322 -1.40 18.02 26.67
CA LEU A 322 -2.66 18.53 26.13
C LEU A 322 -2.51 19.90 25.43
N ASP A 323 -1.33 20.52 25.47
CA ASP A 323 -1.00 21.64 24.58
C ASP A 323 -0.89 21.13 23.13
N PRO A 324 -1.06 22.00 22.10
CA PRO A 324 -0.85 21.63 20.71
C PRO A 324 0.47 20.89 20.51
N LEU A 325 0.39 19.68 19.96
CA LEU A 325 1.51 18.75 19.97
C LEU A 325 2.62 19.20 19.01
N ASP A 326 3.85 19.29 19.53
CA ASP A 326 5.06 19.47 18.74
C ASP A 326 5.98 18.23 18.82
N ALA A 327 7.12 18.31 18.13
CA ALA A 327 8.08 17.20 18.09
C ALA A 327 8.67 16.85 19.47
N GLU A 328 8.85 17.84 20.35
CA GLU A 328 9.42 17.64 21.67
C GLU A 328 8.40 16.95 22.60
N ALA A 329 7.17 17.45 22.63
CA ALA A 329 6.06 16.88 23.37
C ALA A 329 5.76 15.44 22.93
N ALA A 330 5.74 15.18 21.62
CA ALA A 330 5.60 13.83 21.07
C ALA A 330 6.76 12.92 21.52
N GLY A 331 7.99 13.45 21.59
CA GLY A 331 9.16 12.75 22.13
C GLY A 331 9.00 12.39 23.60
N ARG A 332 8.48 13.30 24.43
CA ARG A 332 8.20 13.05 25.86
C ARG A 332 7.15 11.95 26.05
N ILE A 333 6.05 11.98 25.28
CA ILE A 333 5.03 10.93 25.30
C ILE A 333 5.65 9.58 24.93
N ARG A 334 6.43 9.52 23.85
CA ARG A 334 7.10 8.28 23.42
C ARG A 334 8.04 7.72 24.49
N ALA A 335 8.86 8.57 25.11
CA ALA A 335 9.77 8.14 26.17
C ALA A 335 9.02 7.64 27.42
N PHE A 336 7.90 8.26 27.75
CA PHE A 336 7.02 7.77 28.83
C PHE A 336 6.46 6.38 28.49
N LEU A 337 5.87 6.21 27.31
CA LEU A 337 5.28 4.93 26.88
C LEU A 337 6.33 3.81 26.82
N LEU A 338 7.51 4.07 26.28
CA LEU A 338 8.60 3.08 26.24
C LEU A 338 9.01 2.60 27.65
N ARG A 339 9.08 3.51 28.62
CA ARG A 339 9.42 3.15 30.01
C ARG A 339 8.27 2.41 30.70
N ALA A 340 7.02 2.77 30.41
CA ALA A 340 5.85 2.13 31.00
C ALA A 340 5.64 0.71 30.46
N LEU A 341 5.87 0.51 29.15
CA LEU A 341 5.71 -0.78 28.47
C LEU A 341 6.90 -1.73 28.64
N GLY A 342 8.05 -1.22 29.08
CA GLY A 342 9.25 -2.02 29.36
C GLY A 342 9.34 -2.55 30.80
N GLN A 343 8.37 -2.21 31.65
CA GLN A 343 8.17 -2.78 33.00
C GLN A 343 7.17 -3.92 32.93
#